data_AF-A0A922Z248-F1
#
_entry.id   AF-A0A922Z248-F1
#
_cell.length_a   1.000
_cell.length_b   1.000
_cell.length_c   1.000
_cell.angle_alpha   90.00
_cell.angle_beta   90.00
_cell.angle_gamma   90.00
#
_symmetry.space_group_name_H-M   'P 1'
#
loop_
_entity.id
_entity.type
_entity.pdbx_description
1 polymer ?
#
loop_
_entity_poly.entity_id
_entity_poly.type
_entity_poly.pdbx_seq_one_letter_code
_entity_poly.pdbx_strand_id
1 'polypeptide(L)'
;LARLDAYLCEIKESQIRDGLHILGQSPQDRQRTDTLVALARFPCGKGAGQGSLLVALASDLGLDGFDALSPDWADAWHGPRPEALQTVSDETWRHAGHTRERLELLASAFVDQYLGSEEAAQLDMKTWPRTAQVIHRMRQTLAPRLDACGPNEISQLMRGLSGRFVPAGPSGAPSRGRPDVLPTGRNFYSVDTRAVPTPTAYAMGALAADRVIERHLQDHGCFPGAVGLSVWGTSTMRTGGEDIGQAFALLGVRPKWAPGSHRVVDVEVLPMAIKNRPRIDVTLRVSGFFRDAFPNVIDMFDTAVRAVAAISEDDEPDDVNPIRTRVRREAAAAESAGVAAEDAQRQATWRVFGPRPGGYGAGLQELMASGRWNDRADLAQAYLRAGAFAYGQDAHGMAARK
;
A
#
# COMPACT_ATOMS: atom_id res chain seq x y z
N LEU A 1 -5.20 -30.62 -0.01
CA LEU A 1 -4.55 -30.69 -1.33
C LEU A 1 -4.88 -29.46 -2.19
N ALA A 2 -6.15 -29.18 -2.50
CA ALA A 2 -6.52 -27.98 -3.28
C ALA A 2 -6.01 -26.63 -2.70
N ARG A 3 -6.13 -26.43 -1.37
CA ARG A 3 -5.56 -25.23 -0.70
C ARG A 3 -4.03 -25.14 -0.79
N LEU A 4 -3.33 -26.28 -0.87
CA LEU A 4 -1.87 -26.30 -1.01
C LEU A 4 -1.47 -25.97 -2.46
N ASP A 5 -2.19 -26.53 -3.43
CA ASP A 5 -2.03 -26.27 -4.87
C ASP A 5 -2.25 -24.78 -5.19
N ALA A 6 -3.33 -24.21 -4.64
CA ALA A 6 -3.63 -22.78 -4.73
C ALA A 6 -2.53 -21.90 -4.12
N TYR A 7 -2.02 -22.28 -2.95
CA TYR A 7 -0.92 -21.57 -2.29
C TYR A 7 0.39 -21.63 -3.09
N LEU A 8 0.68 -22.77 -3.72
CA LEU A 8 1.83 -22.88 -4.63
C LEU A 8 1.68 -21.97 -5.85
N CYS A 9 0.47 -21.85 -6.40
CA CYS A 9 0.18 -20.91 -7.50
C CYS A 9 0.37 -19.45 -7.05
N GLU A 10 -0.11 -19.09 -5.86
CA GLU A 10 0.08 -17.74 -5.30
C GLU A 10 1.57 -17.41 -5.12
N ILE A 11 2.37 -18.36 -4.60
CA ILE A 11 3.82 -18.19 -4.47
C ILE A 11 4.48 -18.05 -5.85
N LYS A 12 4.12 -18.90 -6.81
CA LYS A 12 4.67 -18.89 -8.18
C LYS A 12 4.43 -17.54 -8.88
N GLU A 13 3.25 -16.96 -8.66
CA GLU A 13 2.83 -15.69 -9.26
C GLU A 13 3.29 -14.43 -8.48
N SER A 14 3.91 -14.63 -7.32
CA SER A 14 4.46 -13.55 -6.51
C SER A 14 5.67 -12.94 -7.21
N GLN A 15 5.58 -11.65 -7.52
CA GLN A 15 6.70 -10.93 -8.13
C GLN A 15 7.83 -10.73 -7.14
N ILE A 16 8.94 -11.42 -7.41
CA ILE A 16 10.21 -11.23 -6.71
C ILE A 16 11.23 -10.59 -7.66
N ARG A 17 12.27 -10.01 -7.09
CA ARG A 17 13.36 -9.44 -7.88
C ARG A 17 14.17 -10.56 -8.50
N ASP A 18 14.27 -10.59 -9.82
CA ASP A 18 15.10 -11.52 -10.59
C ASP A 18 16.52 -10.97 -10.82
N GLY A 19 17.15 -10.49 -9.74
CA GLY A 19 18.49 -9.89 -9.76
C GLY A 19 18.60 -8.52 -9.09
N LEU A 20 19.71 -7.84 -9.37
CA LEU A 20 20.03 -6.51 -8.87
C LEU A 20 20.16 -5.52 -10.02
N HIS A 21 19.76 -4.27 -9.77
CA HIS A 21 19.92 -3.17 -10.74
C HIS A 21 21.39 -2.82 -10.93
N ILE A 22 21.81 -2.59 -12.18
CA ILE A 22 23.09 -2.00 -12.53
C ILE A 22 22.83 -0.60 -13.09
N LEU A 23 23.36 0.42 -12.41
CA LEU A 23 23.20 1.82 -12.81
C LEU A 23 23.65 1.99 -14.27
N GLY A 24 22.76 2.54 -15.11
CA GLY A 24 23.06 2.75 -16.51
C GLY A 24 22.61 1.65 -17.46
N GLN A 25 22.07 0.53 -16.95
CA GLN A 25 21.60 -0.59 -17.77
C GLN A 25 20.09 -0.74 -17.68
N SER A 26 19.41 -0.62 -18.81
CA SER A 26 17.99 -0.99 -18.93
C SER A 26 17.85 -2.51 -19.00
N PRO A 27 16.74 -3.08 -18.51
CA PRO A 27 16.51 -4.52 -18.63
C PRO A 27 16.45 -4.94 -20.11
N GLN A 28 16.97 -6.12 -20.42
CA GLN A 28 17.03 -6.70 -21.76
C GLN A 28 16.35 -8.07 -21.78
N ASP A 29 16.04 -8.56 -22.99
CA ASP A 29 15.47 -9.90 -23.23
C ASP A 29 14.32 -10.23 -22.27
N ARG A 30 14.37 -11.40 -21.62
CA ARG A 30 13.37 -11.85 -20.65
C ARG A 30 13.12 -10.86 -19.52
N GLN A 31 14.17 -10.23 -18.97
CA GLN A 31 13.99 -9.25 -17.88
C GLN A 31 13.17 -8.05 -18.35
N ARG A 32 13.33 -7.64 -19.60
CA ARG A 32 12.54 -6.55 -20.20
C ARG A 32 11.07 -6.96 -20.30
N THR A 33 10.80 -8.16 -20.80
CA THR A 33 9.44 -8.71 -20.97
C THR A 33 8.73 -8.84 -19.64
N ASP A 34 9.36 -9.51 -18.67
CA ASP A 34 8.80 -9.71 -17.33
C ASP A 34 8.53 -8.36 -16.64
N THR A 35 9.43 -7.39 -16.83
CA THR A 35 9.23 -6.02 -16.33
C THR A 35 8.05 -5.34 -17.01
N LEU A 36 7.91 -5.41 -18.33
CA LEU A 36 6.80 -4.78 -19.05
C LEU A 36 5.44 -5.39 -18.68
N VAL A 37 5.36 -6.70 -18.53
CA VAL A 37 4.16 -7.39 -18.03
C VAL A 37 3.84 -6.91 -16.62
N ALA A 38 4.83 -6.83 -15.73
CA ALA A 38 4.65 -6.31 -14.37
C ALA A 38 4.14 -4.86 -14.35
N LEU A 39 4.64 -4.01 -15.23
CA LEU A 39 4.24 -2.61 -15.35
C LEU A 39 2.83 -2.43 -15.93
N ALA A 40 2.38 -3.37 -16.77
CA ALA A 40 1.04 -3.37 -17.37
C ALA A 40 0.01 -4.20 -16.56
N ARG A 41 0.41 -4.77 -15.42
CA ARG A 41 -0.45 -5.61 -14.58
C ARG A 41 -1.62 -4.84 -13.99
N PHE A 42 -1.42 -3.58 -13.59
CA PHE A 42 -2.47 -2.74 -13.00
C PHE A 42 -2.85 -1.57 -13.92
N PRO A 43 -4.13 -1.15 -13.92
CA PRO A 43 -4.55 0.01 -14.69
C PRO A 43 -3.85 1.27 -14.17
N CYS A 44 -3.50 2.17 -15.08
CA CYS A 44 -2.88 3.47 -14.76
C CYS A 44 -3.81 4.65 -15.07
N GLY A 45 -5.07 4.38 -15.43
CA GLY A 45 -6.07 5.38 -15.79
C GLY A 45 -7.30 4.76 -16.43
N LYS A 46 -8.24 5.60 -16.88
CA LYS A 46 -9.52 5.18 -17.50
C LYS A 46 -9.56 5.35 -19.02
N GLY A 47 -8.50 5.92 -19.62
CA GLY A 47 -8.42 6.11 -21.06
C GLY A 47 -8.17 4.80 -21.83
N ALA A 48 -8.33 4.86 -23.16
CA ALA A 48 -8.04 3.74 -24.04
C ALA A 48 -6.59 3.22 -23.84
N GLY A 49 -6.44 1.90 -23.71
CA GLY A 49 -5.15 1.25 -23.44
C GLY A 49 -4.53 1.52 -22.04
N GLN A 50 -5.22 2.24 -21.15
CA GLN A 50 -4.75 2.48 -19.77
C GLN A 50 -5.18 1.41 -18.76
N GLY A 51 -5.88 0.37 -19.22
CA GLY A 51 -6.27 -0.79 -18.44
C GLY A 51 -5.13 -1.76 -18.15
N SER A 52 -5.41 -2.77 -17.33
CA SER A 52 -4.52 -3.91 -17.11
C SER A 52 -4.46 -4.81 -18.34
N LEU A 53 -3.26 -5.28 -18.70
CA LEU A 53 -3.06 -6.23 -19.80
C LEU A 53 -3.80 -7.55 -19.53
N LEU A 54 -3.74 -8.06 -18.30
CA LEU A 54 -4.39 -9.33 -17.94
C LEU A 54 -5.91 -9.23 -17.96
N VAL A 55 -6.46 -8.11 -17.49
CA VAL A 55 -7.91 -7.86 -17.54
C VAL A 55 -8.38 -7.70 -18.99
N ALA A 56 -7.57 -7.05 -19.84
CA ALA A 56 -7.87 -6.92 -21.27
C ALA A 56 -7.85 -8.29 -21.97
N LEU A 57 -6.82 -9.12 -21.72
CA LEU A 57 -6.74 -10.49 -22.23
C LEU A 57 -7.95 -11.32 -21.78
N ALA A 58 -8.26 -11.30 -20.49
CA ALA A 58 -9.40 -12.03 -19.94
C ALA A 58 -10.73 -11.60 -20.58
N SER A 59 -10.90 -10.29 -20.83
CA SER A 59 -12.09 -9.75 -21.49
C SER A 59 -12.22 -10.20 -22.95
N ASP A 60 -11.14 -10.08 -23.75
CA ASP A 60 -11.17 -10.45 -25.17
C ASP A 60 -11.36 -11.97 -25.35
N LEU A 61 -10.94 -12.74 -24.35
CA LEU A 61 -11.10 -14.20 -24.28
C LEU A 61 -12.47 -14.67 -23.74
N GLY A 62 -13.37 -13.75 -23.37
CA GLY A 62 -14.68 -14.08 -22.84
C GLY A 62 -14.66 -14.70 -21.43
N LEU A 63 -13.65 -14.40 -20.61
CA LEU A 63 -13.58 -14.80 -19.20
C LEU A 63 -14.38 -13.83 -18.32
N ASP A 64 -15.64 -13.59 -18.68
CA ASP A 64 -16.49 -12.62 -17.98
C ASP A 64 -16.69 -12.99 -16.51
N GLY A 65 -16.56 -12.01 -15.62
CA GLY A 65 -16.71 -12.19 -14.18
C GLY A 65 -15.48 -12.78 -13.45
N PHE A 66 -14.42 -13.13 -14.18
CA PHE A 66 -13.16 -13.55 -13.57
C PHE A 66 -12.31 -12.35 -13.12
N ASP A 67 -11.92 -12.31 -11.85
CA ASP A 67 -10.95 -11.33 -11.35
C ASP A 67 -9.52 -11.76 -11.71
N ALA A 68 -9.02 -11.22 -12.82
CA ALA A 68 -7.65 -11.48 -13.28
C ALA A 68 -6.56 -10.77 -12.43
N LEU A 69 -6.91 -9.95 -11.44
CA LEU A 69 -5.94 -9.27 -10.59
C LEU A 69 -5.83 -9.94 -9.22
N SER A 70 -6.96 -10.37 -8.66
CA SER A 70 -7.04 -10.97 -7.33
C SER A 70 -8.04 -12.14 -7.29
N PRO A 71 -7.81 -13.21 -8.06
CA PRO A 71 -8.69 -14.36 -8.03
C PRO A 71 -8.65 -15.06 -6.67
N ASP A 72 -9.71 -15.75 -6.28
CA ASP A 72 -9.58 -16.81 -5.28
C ASP A 72 -8.81 -17.96 -5.90
N TRP A 73 -7.54 -18.10 -5.51
CA TRP A 73 -6.60 -19.06 -6.11
C TRP A 73 -7.10 -20.51 -6.08
N ALA A 74 -7.90 -20.87 -5.07
CA ALA A 74 -8.38 -22.21 -4.82
C ALA A 74 -9.72 -22.54 -5.49
N ASP A 75 -10.44 -21.51 -5.98
CA ASP A 75 -11.76 -21.71 -6.58
C ASP A 75 -11.67 -22.55 -7.85
N ALA A 76 -12.53 -23.57 -7.92
CA ALA A 76 -12.59 -24.47 -9.06
C ALA A 76 -12.93 -23.70 -10.34
N TRP A 77 -12.20 -24.01 -11.43
CA TRP A 77 -12.39 -23.31 -12.69
C TRP A 77 -13.55 -23.91 -13.49
N HIS A 78 -14.62 -23.13 -13.59
CA HIS A 78 -15.82 -23.47 -14.36
C HIS A 78 -16.01 -22.60 -15.62
N GLY A 79 -15.13 -21.61 -15.83
CA GLY A 79 -15.21 -20.71 -16.98
C GLY A 79 -14.72 -21.35 -18.30
N PRO A 80 -14.79 -20.60 -19.40
CA PRO A 80 -14.35 -21.09 -20.69
C PRO A 80 -12.85 -21.38 -20.69
N ARG A 81 -12.42 -22.27 -21.59
CA ARG A 81 -11.01 -22.62 -21.82
C ARG A 81 -10.62 -22.31 -23.27
N PRO A 82 -10.38 -21.03 -23.61
CA PRO A 82 -10.03 -20.64 -24.98
C PRO A 82 -8.75 -21.32 -25.47
N GLU A 83 -8.66 -21.61 -26.76
CA GLU A 83 -7.50 -22.27 -27.39
C GLU A 83 -6.19 -21.51 -27.13
N ALA A 84 -6.24 -20.18 -27.15
CA ALA A 84 -5.08 -19.32 -26.84
C ALA A 84 -4.51 -19.55 -25.42
N LEU A 85 -5.32 -19.95 -24.44
CA LEU A 85 -4.84 -20.27 -23.08
C LEU A 85 -4.48 -21.75 -22.90
N GLN A 86 -5.02 -22.64 -23.74
CA GLN A 86 -4.63 -24.05 -23.75
C GLN A 86 -3.25 -24.24 -24.38
N THR A 87 -2.94 -23.46 -25.41
CA THR A 87 -1.67 -23.56 -26.16
C THR A 87 -0.45 -23.03 -25.41
N VAL A 88 -0.63 -22.18 -24.38
CA VAL A 88 0.50 -21.62 -23.60
C VAL A 88 1.01 -22.54 -22.49
N SER A 89 0.26 -23.58 -22.10
CA SER A 89 0.69 -24.53 -21.07
C SER A 89 -0.08 -25.85 -21.13
N ASP A 90 0.66 -26.96 -21.11
CA ASP A 90 0.14 -28.33 -21.08
C ASP A 90 -0.22 -28.82 -19.66
N GLU A 91 0.03 -28.01 -18.61
CA GLU A 91 -0.27 -28.39 -17.22
C GLU A 91 -1.78 -28.57 -16.97
N THR A 92 -2.17 -29.23 -15.87
CA THR A 92 -3.60 -29.44 -15.63
C THR A 92 -4.32 -28.13 -15.29
N TRP A 93 -5.48 -27.86 -15.90
CA TRP A 93 -6.25 -26.63 -15.64
C TRP A 93 -7.47 -26.88 -14.74
N ARG A 94 -7.27 -26.71 -13.42
CA ARG A 94 -8.28 -27.09 -12.40
C ARG A 94 -8.99 -25.93 -11.70
N HIS A 95 -8.29 -24.85 -11.43
CA HIS A 95 -8.74 -23.77 -10.55
C HIS A 95 -8.35 -22.40 -11.10
N ALA A 96 -8.89 -21.35 -10.53
CA ALA A 96 -8.69 -19.96 -10.94
C ALA A 96 -7.21 -19.55 -10.98
N GLY A 97 -6.37 -20.06 -10.06
CA GLY A 97 -4.91 -19.90 -10.12
C GLY A 97 -4.28 -20.37 -11.45
N HIS A 98 -4.72 -21.52 -12.00
CA HIS A 98 -4.23 -22.00 -13.29
C HIS A 98 -4.68 -21.13 -14.47
N THR A 99 -5.88 -20.52 -14.40
CA THR A 99 -6.34 -19.54 -15.38
C THR A 99 -5.46 -18.29 -15.34
N ARG A 100 -5.17 -17.82 -14.12
CA ARG A 100 -4.38 -16.63 -13.86
C ARG A 100 -2.94 -16.76 -14.35
N GLU A 101 -2.33 -17.92 -14.14
CA GLU A 101 -1.00 -18.26 -14.66
C GLU A 101 -0.97 -18.25 -16.19
N ARG A 102 -1.93 -18.92 -16.84
CA ARG A 102 -2.01 -18.96 -18.31
C ARG A 102 -2.16 -17.58 -18.92
N LEU A 103 -2.89 -16.68 -18.27
CA LEU A 103 -2.99 -15.28 -18.70
C LEU A 103 -1.63 -14.55 -18.64
N GLU A 104 -0.77 -14.84 -17.65
CA GLU A 104 0.58 -14.23 -17.58
C GLU A 104 1.52 -14.81 -18.62
N LEU A 105 1.46 -16.12 -18.85
CA LEU A 105 2.24 -16.77 -19.91
C LEU A 105 1.84 -16.18 -21.28
N LEU A 106 0.54 -16.03 -21.53
CA LEU A 106 0.04 -15.39 -22.75
C LEU A 106 0.46 -13.91 -22.84
N ALA A 107 0.38 -13.16 -21.73
CA ALA A 107 0.83 -11.77 -21.68
C ALA A 107 2.31 -11.63 -22.01
N SER A 108 3.15 -12.51 -21.47
CA SER A 108 4.60 -12.54 -21.73
C SER A 108 4.88 -12.84 -23.20
N ALA A 109 4.22 -13.86 -23.76
CA ALA A 109 4.33 -14.21 -25.18
C ALA A 109 3.90 -13.03 -26.09
N PHE A 110 2.83 -12.32 -25.73
CA PHE A 110 2.38 -11.14 -26.48
C PHE A 110 3.36 -9.98 -26.37
N VAL A 111 3.94 -9.77 -25.20
CA VAL A 111 4.97 -8.74 -25.02
C VAL A 111 6.21 -9.05 -25.85
N ASP A 112 6.69 -10.29 -25.82
CA ASP A 112 7.83 -10.72 -26.65
C ASP A 112 7.54 -10.54 -28.15
N GLN A 113 6.39 -11.04 -28.61
CA GLN A 113 6.04 -11.03 -30.03
C GLN A 113 5.77 -9.63 -30.57
N TYR A 114 5.08 -8.78 -29.79
CA TYR A 114 4.56 -7.49 -30.27
C TYR A 114 5.34 -6.28 -29.73
N LEU A 115 6.28 -6.44 -28.80
CA LEU A 115 7.15 -5.36 -28.31
C LEU A 115 8.65 -5.73 -28.38
N GLY A 116 8.99 -6.88 -28.96
CA GLY A 116 10.38 -7.34 -29.10
C GLY A 116 11.21 -6.57 -30.13
N SER A 117 10.58 -5.94 -31.14
CA SER A 117 11.26 -5.10 -32.13
C SER A 117 10.38 -3.96 -32.65
N GLU A 118 10.99 -2.93 -33.24
CA GLU A 118 10.24 -1.84 -33.88
C GLU A 118 9.40 -2.32 -35.08
N GLU A 119 9.88 -3.37 -35.76
CA GLU A 119 9.25 -4.01 -36.93
C GLU A 119 8.16 -5.02 -36.54
N ALA A 120 7.96 -5.29 -35.25
CA ALA A 120 6.98 -6.25 -34.78
C ALA A 120 5.58 -5.92 -35.33
N ALA A 121 4.86 -6.94 -35.79
CA ALA A 121 3.51 -6.77 -36.34
C ALA A 121 2.56 -6.10 -35.34
N GLN A 122 1.47 -5.50 -35.81
CA GLN A 122 0.42 -5.01 -34.92
C GLN A 122 -0.51 -6.16 -34.54
N LEU A 123 -0.97 -6.17 -33.29
CA LEU A 123 -1.99 -7.13 -32.85
C LEU A 123 -3.33 -6.80 -33.53
N ASP A 124 -4.01 -7.82 -34.07
CA ASP A 124 -5.29 -7.63 -34.76
C ASP A 124 -6.37 -7.12 -33.79
N MET A 125 -6.84 -5.89 -34.03
CA MET A 125 -7.87 -5.24 -33.24
C MET A 125 -9.25 -5.90 -33.39
N LYS A 126 -9.49 -6.69 -34.44
CA LYS A 126 -10.76 -7.40 -34.61
C LYS A 126 -10.89 -8.55 -33.62
N THR A 127 -9.81 -9.31 -33.44
CA THR A 127 -9.77 -10.44 -32.50
C THR A 127 -9.49 -9.98 -31.07
N TRP A 128 -8.67 -8.95 -30.90
CA TRP A 128 -8.17 -8.50 -29.59
C TRP A 128 -8.46 -7.02 -29.33
N PRO A 129 -9.72 -6.58 -29.34
CA PRO A 129 -10.07 -5.16 -29.34
C PRO A 129 -9.57 -4.40 -28.10
N ARG A 130 -9.54 -5.02 -26.91
CA ARG A 130 -9.05 -4.37 -25.68
C ARG A 130 -7.55 -4.55 -25.53
N THR A 131 -7.05 -5.75 -25.75
CA THR A 131 -5.64 -6.12 -25.60
C THR A 131 -4.77 -5.35 -26.59
N ALA A 132 -5.21 -5.19 -27.84
CA ALA A 132 -4.49 -4.44 -28.86
C ALA A 132 -4.30 -2.96 -28.46
N GLN A 133 -5.27 -2.34 -27.77
CA GLN A 133 -5.12 -0.97 -27.27
C GLN A 133 -4.05 -0.89 -26.16
N VAL A 134 -4.03 -1.86 -25.25
CA VAL A 134 -3.02 -1.91 -24.17
C VAL A 134 -1.64 -2.12 -24.77
N ILE A 135 -1.47 -3.12 -25.64
CA ILE A 135 -0.21 -3.42 -26.34
C ILE A 135 0.26 -2.22 -27.18
N HIS A 136 -0.64 -1.55 -27.89
CA HIS A 136 -0.30 -0.35 -28.65
C HIS A 136 0.26 0.76 -27.75
N ARG A 137 -0.41 1.04 -26.62
CA ARG A 137 0.08 2.04 -25.66
C ARG A 137 1.40 1.61 -25.01
N MET A 138 1.56 0.32 -24.70
CA MET A 138 2.81 -0.18 -24.15
C MET A 138 3.96 0.05 -25.14
N ARG A 139 3.75 -0.24 -26.43
CA ARG A 139 4.73 0.04 -27.49
C ARG A 139 5.05 1.52 -27.64
N GLN A 140 4.03 2.39 -27.63
CA GLN A 140 4.22 3.82 -27.89
C GLN A 140 4.77 4.59 -26.69
N THR A 141 4.57 4.12 -25.46
CA THR A 141 4.87 4.89 -24.26
C THR A 141 5.66 4.11 -23.22
N LEU A 142 5.24 2.90 -22.87
CA LEU A 142 5.81 2.19 -21.72
C LEU A 142 7.19 1.61 -22.03
N ALA A 143 7.31 0.86 -23.11
CA ALA A 143 8.55 0.24 -23.56
C ALA A 143 9.65 1.29 -23.82
N PRO A 144 9.41 2.36 -24.61
CA PRO A 144 10.43 3.39 -24.81
C PRO A 144 10.90 4.06 -23.51
N ARG A 145 10.01 4.27 -22.54
CA ARG A 145 10.37 4.84 -21.23
C ARG A 145 11.20 3.87 -20.38
N LEU A 146 10.89 2.59 -20.42
CA LEU A 146 11.68 1.56 -19.74
C LEU A 146 13.07 1.45 -20.38
N ASP A 147 13.13 1.38 -21.70
CA ASP A 147 14.37 1.23 -22.47
C ASP A 147 15.30 2.43 -22.30
N ALA A 148 14.73 3.63 -22.12
CA ALA A 148 15.48 4.85 -21.87
C ALA A 148 16.07 4.95 -20.45
N CYS A 149 15.67 4.10 -19.48
CA CYS A 149 16.07 4.22 -18.08
C CYS A 149 17.59 4.18 -17.88
N GLY A 150 18.26 3.13 -18.34
CA GLY A 150 19.71 2.96 -18.23
C GLY A 150 20.49 4.15 -18.84
N PRO A 151 20.33 4.44 -20.15
CA PRO A 151 21.02 5.59 -20.75
C PRO A 151 20.72 6.93 -20.05
N ASN A 152 19.49 7.14 -19.59
CA ASN A 152 19.12 8.38 -18.91
C ASN A 152 19.75 8.48 -17.50
N GLU A 153 19.92 7.39 -16.76
CA GLU A 153 20.59 7.40 -15.45
C GLU A 153 22.00 7.98 -15.52
N ILE A 154 22.84 7.48 -16.44
CA ILE A 154 24.21 7.96 -16.61
C ILE A 154 24.23 9.38 -17.16
N SER A 155 23.40 9.67 -18.16
CA SER A 155 23.29 11.01 -18.75
C SER A 155 22.98 12.07 -17.69
N GLN A 156 22.04 11.77 -16.78
CA GLN A 156 21.56 12.71 -15.78
C GLN A 156 22.50 12.82 -14.59
N LEU A 157 23.21 11.75 -14.24
CA LEU A 157 24.35 11.79 -13.32
C LEU A 157 25.43 12.75 -13.84
N MET A 158 25.85 12.61 -15.10
CA MET A 158 26.87 13.48 -15.71
C MET A 158 26.39 14.94 -15.80
N ARG A 159 25.11 15.14 -16.07
CA ARG A 159 24.48 16.46 -16.07
C ARG A 159 24.54 17.11 -14.67
N GLY A 160 24.23 16.35 -13.62
CA GLY A 160 24.32 16.81 -12.23
C GLY A 160 25.76 17.14 -11.81
N LEU A 161 26.73 16.29 -12.13
CA LEU A 161 28.16 16.54 -11.87
C LEU A 161 28.69 17.78 -12.62
N SER A 162 28.09 18.11 -13.76
CA SER A 162 28.40 19.32 -14.52
C SER A 162 27.69 20.58 -13.99
N GLY A 163 27.06 20.51 -12.81
CA GLY A 163 26.32 21.62 -12.20
C GLY A 163 25.06 22.03 -12.97
N ARG A 164 24.53 21.16 -13.85
CA ARG A 164 23.35 21.47 -14.66
C ARG A 164 22.08 20.94 -13.99
N PHE A 165 20.96 21.60 -14.27
CA PHE A 165 19.64 21.20 -13.77
C PHE A 165 19.27 19.78 -14.21
N VAL A 166 19.04 18.89 -13.24
CA VAL A 166 18.49 17.53 -13.47
C VAL A 166 16.97 17.60 -13.42
N PRO A 167 16.25 17.18 -14.48
CA PRO A 167 14.79 17.26 -14.52
C PRO A 167 14.13 16.53 -13.35
N ALA A 168 13.12 17.18 -12.77
CA ALA A 168 12.33 16.58 -11.71
C ALA A 168 11.31 15.55 -12.26
N GLY A 169 10.90 14.61 -11.43
CA GLY A 169 9.89 13.61 -11.79
C GLY A 169 9.18 13.01 -10.57
N PRO A 170 8.00 12.43 -10.72
CA PRO A 170 7.33 11.76 -9.61
C PRO A 170 8.10 10.50 -9.20
N SER A 171 8.04 10.17 -7.91
CA SER A 171 8.48 8.88 -7.36
C SER A 171 7.28 7.94 -7.12
N GLY A 172 7.56 6.64 -6.99
CA GLY A 172 6.54 5.62 -6.73
C GLY A 172 6.99 4.23 -7.18
N ALA A 173 6.12 3.24 -6.98
CA ALA A 173 6.32 1.91 -7.55
C ALA A 173 5.71 1.88 -8.97
N PRO A 174 6.49 1.77 -10.05
CA PRO A 174 5.97 1.83 -11.41
C PRO A 174 4.99 0.68 -11.69
N SER A 175 5.21 -0.48 -11.04
CA SER A 175 4.33 -1.65 -11.09
C SER A 175 2.98 -1.46 -10.40
N ARG A 176 2.75 -0.40 -9.62
CA ARG A 176 1.42 -0.09 -9.03
C ARG A 176 0.64 0.90 -9.90
N GLY A 177 0.63 0.69 -11.21
CA GLY A 177 -0.11 1.54 -12.16
C GLY A 177 0.45 2.96 -12.29
N ARG A 178 1.75 3.14 -12.05
CA ARG A 178 2.43 4.46 -12.08
C ARG A 178 3.57 4.51 -13.10
N PRO A 179 3.31 4.25 -14.41
CA PRO A 179 4.34 4.33 -15.45
C PRO A 179 4.84 5.77 -15.71
N ASP A 180 4.25 6.78 -15.08
CA ASP A 180 4.70 8.17 -15.08
C ASP A 180 6.02 8.37 -14.33
N VAL A 181 6.40 7.44 -13.44
CA VAL A 181 7.71 7.45 -12.75
C VAL A 181 8.86 6.97 -13.65
N LEU A 182 8.56 6.48 -14.85
CA LEU A 182 9.56 6.22 -15.90
C LEU A 182 9.64 7.39 -16.91
N PRO A 183 10.81 7.66 -17.50
CA PRO A 183 12.09 6.99 -17.28
C PRO A 183 12.72 7.35 -15.91
N THR A 184 13.66 6.52 -15.44
CA THR A 184 14.54 6.82 -14.29
C THR A 184 15.58 7.89 -14.68
N GLY A 185 16.53 8.22 -13.79
CA GLY A 185 17.48 9.33 -14.03
C GLY A 185 16.88 10.72 -13.79
N ARG A 186 15.88 10.84 -12.91
CA ARG A 186 15.26 12.13 -12.58
C ARG A 186 15.49 12.49 -11.12
N ASN A 187 15.52 13.78 -10.82
CA ASN A 187 15.52 14.28 -9.45
C ASN A 187 14.10 14.15 -8.88
N PHE A 188 13.80 12.98 -8.31
CA PHE A 188 12.41 12.67 -7.99
C PHE A 188 11.87 13.55 -6.86
N TYR A 189 10.58 13.87 -6.91
CA TYR A 189 9.81 14.41 -5.79
C TYR A 189 8.83 13.35 -5.26
N SER A 190 8.34 13.56 -4.05
CA SER A 190 7.37 12.68 -3.39
C SER A 190 5.93 12.98 -3.84
N VAL A 191 5.04 13.28 -2.89
CA VAL A 191 3.64 13.60 -3.10
C VAL A 191 3.29 14.90 -2.36
N ASP A 192 2.18 15.54 -2.72
CA ASP A 192 1.60 16.60 -1.87
C ASP A 192 1.09 15.94 -0.57
N THR A 193 1.77 16.21 0.53
CA THR A 193 1.49 15.61 1.85
C THR A 193 0.12 15.99 2.40
N ARG A 194 -0.48 17.07 1.88
CA ARG A 194 -1.84 17.50 2.24
C ARG A 194 -2.92 16.70 1.54
N ALA A 195 -2.60 15.93 0.50
CA ALA A 195 -3.54 15.06 -0.21
C ALA A 195 -3.52 13.62 0.31
N VAL A 196 -2.88 13.37 1.45
CA VAL A 196 -2.74 12.05 2.07
C VAL A 196 -3.70 11.91 3.26
N PRO A 197 -4.51 10.84 3.34
CA PRO A 197 -4.64 9.77 2.35
C PRO A 197 -5.46 10.22 1.13
N THR A 198 -5.17 9.66 -0.05
CA THR A 198 -6.00 9.88 -1.25
C THR A 198 -7.33 9.13 -1.13
N PRO A 199 -8.39 9.50 -1.89
CA PRO A 199 -9.66 8.77 -1.87
C PRO A 199 -9.50 7.28 -2.20
N THR A 200 -8.66 6.96 -3.19
CA THR A 200 -8.35 5.57 -3.56
C THR A 200 -7.59 4.85 -2.46
N ALA A 201 -6.60 5.50 -1.83
CA ALA A 201 -5.86 4.93 -0.72
C ALA A 201 -6.75 4.65 0.50
N TYR A 202 -7.70 5.54 0.82
CA TYR A 202 -8.69 5.29 1.86
C TYR A 202 -9.59 4.10 1.53
N ALA A 203 -10.08 4.00 0.29
CA ALA A 203 -10.90 2.86 -0.14
C ALA A 203 -10.14 1.52 -0.01
N MET A 204 -8.88 1.47 -0.45
CA MET A 204 -8.03 0.29 -0.29
C MET A 204 -7.72 -0.01 1.18
N GLY A 205 -7.45 1.02 1.99
CA GLY A 205 -7.25 0.89 3.42
C GLY A 205 -8.49 0.36 4.16
N ALA A 206 -9.69 0.77 3.76
CA ALA A 206 -10.94 0.27 4.31
C ALA A 206 -11.15 -1.23 4.00
N LEU A 207 -10.87 -1.67 2.77
CA LEU A 207 -10.90 -3.09 2.42
C LEU A 207 -9.87 -3.88 3.24
N ALA A 208 -8.67 -3.35 3.42
CA ALA A 208 -7.64 -3.98 4.25
C ALA A 208 -8.05 -4.06 5.74
N ALA A 209 -8.72 -3.03 6.26
CA ALA A 209 -9.28 -3.04 7.61
C ALA A 209 -10.34 -4.15 7.75
N ASP A 210 -11.28 -4.23 6.82
CA ASP A 210 -12.34 -5.25 6.83
C ASP A 210 -11.75 -6.67 6.79
N ARG A 211 -10.70 -6.91 6.01
CA ARG A 211 -10.00 -8.22 5.97
C ARG A 211 -9.31 -8.58 7.28
N VAL A 212 -8.67 -7.62 7.96
CA VAL A 212 -8.05 -7.86 9.27
C VAL A 212 -9.13 -8.20 10.32
N ILE A 213 -10.25 -7.49 10.28
CA ILE A 213 -11.38 -7.73 11.19
C ILE A 213 -12.00 -9.10 10.94
N GLU A 214 -12.32 -9.39 9.68
CA GLU A 214 -12.90 -10.66 9.26
C GLU A 214 -12.02 -11.83 9.69
N ARG A 215 -10.71 -11.73 9.45
CA ARG A 215 -9.77 -12.78 9.83
C ARG A 215 -9.69 -12.96 11.35
N HIS A 216 -9.63 -11.87 12.12
CA HIS A 216 -9.60 -11.97 13.58
C HIS A 216 -10.90 -12.58 14.14
N LEU A 217 -12.05 -12.21 13.56
CA LEU A 217 -13.34 -12.77 13.94
C LEU A 217 -13.43 -14.27 13.62
N GLN A 218 -12.91 -14.70 12.47
CA GLN A 218 -12.85 -16.13 12.11
C GLN A 218 -11.95 -16.93 13.06
N ASP A 219 -10.80 -16.38 13.45
CA ASP A 219 -9.81 -17.07 14.28
C ASP A 219 -10.19 -17.07 15.78
N HIS A 220 -10.88 -16.04 16.28
CA HIS A 220 -11.12 -15.84 17.71
C HIS A 220 -12.60 -15.71 18.13
N GLY A 221 -13.52 -15.57 17.18
CA GLY A 221 -14.96 -15.43 17.48
C GLY A 221 -15.39 -14.08 18.05
N CYS A 222 -14.49 -13.08 18.11
CA CYS A 222 -14.79 -11.73 18.55
C CYS A 222 -14.10 -10.66 17.68
N PHE A 223 -14.54 -9.41 17.78
CA PHE A 223 -13.88 -8.29 17.11
C PHE A 223 -12.59 -7.89 17.85
N PRO A 224 -11.55 -7.42 17.14
CA PRO A 224 -10.32 -6.97 17.79
C PRO A 224 -10.58 -5.68 18.58
N GLY A 225 -10.24 -5.66 19.87
CA GLY A 225 -10.41 -4.46 20.70
C GLY A 225 -9.38 -3.35 20.40
N ALA A 226 -8.18 -3.73 19.99
CA ALA A 226 -7.11 -2.79 19.62
C ALA A 226 -6.17 -3.37 18.56
N VAL A 227 -5.59 -2.51 17.73
CA VAL A 227 -4.62 -2.85 16.68
C VAL A 227 -3.43 -1.90 16.74
N GLY A 228 -2.22 -2.47 16.70
CA GLY A 228 -0.98 -1.71 16.51
C GLY A 228 -0.57 -1.69 15.04
N LEU A 229 -0.38 -0.51 14.45
CA LEU A 229 0.06 -0.35 13.06
C LEU A 229 1.41 0.35 12.99
N SER A 230 2.36 -0.22 12.23
CA SER A 230 3.62 0.45 11.92
C SER A 230 3.45 1.26 10.64
N VAL A 231 3.64 2.58 10.71
CA VAL A 231 3.46 3.49 9.58
C VAL A 231 4.79 4.08 9.14
N TRP A 232 5.10 3.90 7.85
CA TRP A 232 6.35 4.33 7.24
C TRP A 232 6.09 5.47 6.25
N GLY A 233 7.00 6.45 6.20
CA GLY A 233 6.87 7.54 5.23
C GLY A 233 6.98 7.05 3.80
N THR A 234 7.86 6.08 3.54
CA THR A 234 8.06 5.50 2.20
C THR A 234 6.91 4.60 1.73
N SER A 235 6.20 3.89 2.63
CA SER A 235 4.95 3.20 2.25
C SER A 235 3.89 4.23 1.88
N THR A 236 3.69 5.22 2.76
CA THR A 236 2.72 6.31 2.60
C THR A 236 2.89 7.05 1.26
N MET A 237 4.12 7.41 0.88
CA MET A 237 4.39 8.07 -0.41
C MET A 237 4.08 7.19 -1.62
N ARG A 238 4.32 5.87 -1.53
CA ARG A 238 4.09 4.94 -2.65
C ARG A 238 2.62 4.61 -2.86
N THR A 239 1.84 4.58 -1.78
CA THR A 239 0.44 4.14 -1.82
C THR A 239 -0.55 5.30 -1.76
N GLY A 240 -0.07 6.53 -1.51
CA GLY A 240 -0.93 7.67 -1.25
C GLY A 240 -1.61 7.61 0.12
N GLY A 241 -1.08 6.81 1.07
CA GLY A 241 -1.55 6.74 2.45
C GLY A 241 -2.50 5.59 2.79
N GLU A 242 -2.36 4.41 2.15
CA GLU A 242 -3.19 3.24 2.45
C GLU A 242 -3.16 2.84 3.93
N ASP A 243 -1.99 2.85 4.58
CA ASP A 243 -1.82 2.51 6.01
C ASP A 243 -2.65 3.44 6.92
N ILE A 244 -2.67 4.74 6.61
CA ILE A 244 -3.45 5.74 7.34
C ILE A 244 -4.94 5.61 7.01
N GLY A 245 -5.27 5.30 5.76
CA GLY A 245 -6.64 4.96 5.36
C GLY A 245 -7.20 3.77 6.15
N GLN A 246 -6.39 2.73 6.34
CA GLN A 246 -6.72 1.56 7.16
C GLN A 246 -6.93 1.95 8.62
N ALA A 247 -6.05 2.78 9.19
CA ALA A 247 -6.17 3.26 10.55
C ALA A 247 -7.47 4.07 10.77
N PHE A 248 -7.82 4.98 9.86
CA PHE A 248 -9.08 5.72 9.91
C PHE A 248 -10.30 4.80 9.78
N ALA A 249 -10.26 3.84 8.86
CA ALA A 249 -11.34 2.88 8.68
C ALA A 249 -11.58 2.04 9.94
N LEU A 250 -10.53 1.55 10.60
CA LEU A 250 -10.61 0.80 11.86
C LEU A 250 -11.28 1.64 12.97
N LEU A 251 -10.87 2.91 13.12
CA LEU A 251 -11.47 3.86 14.05
C LEU A 251 -12.93 4.21 13.73
N GLY A 252 -13.37 4.01 12.48
CA GLY A 252 -14.69 4.42 12.01
C GLY A 252 -14.74 5.91 11.64
N VAL A 253 -13.69 6.40 10.98
CA VAL A 253 -13.53 7.79 10.54
C VAL A 253 -13.23 7.82 9.05
N ARG A 254 -13.73 8.83 8.34
CA ARG A 254 -13.49 9.07 6.91
C ARG A 254 -12.84 10.44 6.70
N PRO A 255 -11.72 10.55 5.97
CA PRO A 255 -11.17 11.84 5.58
C PRO A 255 -12.13 12.63 4.67
N LYS A 256 -12.15 13.96 4.77
CA LYS A 256 -12.87 14.86 3.86
C LYS A 256 -11.89 15.55 2.92
N TRP A 257 -12.18 15.50 1.62
CA TRP A 257 -11.34 16.10 0.59
C TRP A 257 -11.95 17.37 0.00
N ALA A 258 -11.13 18.41 -0.18
CA ALA A 258 -11.53 19.62 -0.89
C ALA A 258 -11.77 19.33 -2.38
N PRO A 259 -12.88 19.83 -2.96
CA PRO A 259 -13.13 19.74 -4.40
C PRO A 259 -11.97 20.35 -5.21
N GLY A 260 -11.62 19.70 -6.32
CA GLY A 260 -10.57 20.14 -7.24
C GLY A 260 -9.14 19.87 -6.77
N SER A 261 -8.77 20.30 -5.56
CA SER A 261 -7.39 20.14 -5.05
C SER A 261 -7.10 18.75 -4.46
N HIS A 262 -8.14 18.00 -4.10
CA HIS A 262 -8.05 16.71 -3.41
C HIS A 262 -7.24 16.73 -2.11
N ARG A 263 -7.00 17.91 -1.53
CA ARG A 263 -6.39 18.04 -0.21
C ARG A 263 -7.35 17.58 0.85
N VAL A 264 -6.85 16.87 1.84
CA VAL A 264 -7.60 16.51 3.03
C VAL A 264 -7.74 17.76 3.89
N VAL A 265 -8.98 18.14 4.18
CA VAL A 265 -9.31 19.37 4.92
C VAL A 265 -9.82 19.10 6.32
N ASP A 266 -10.40 17.93 6.56
CA ASP A 266 -11.05 17.56 7.81
C ASP A 266 -11.29 16.04 7.83
N VAL A 267 -11.84 15.53 8.93
CA VAL A 267 -12.31 14.16 9.08
C VAL A 267 -13.80 14.12 9.42
N GLU A 268 -14.44 13.00 9.12
CA GLU A 268 -15.84 12.71 9.39
C GLU A 268 -15.93 11.46 10.24
N VAL A 269 -16.51 11.58 11.43
CA VAL A 269 -16.81 10.42 12.27
C VAL A 269 -18.01 9.70 11.67
N LEU A 270 -17.83 8.43 11.30
CA LEU A 270 -18.91 7.62 10.73
C LEU A 270 -19.76 7.01 11.86
N PRO A 271 -21.10 6.96 11.72
CA PRO A 271 -21.96 6.24 12.67
C PRO A 271 -21.68 4.74 12.64
N MET A 272 -21.34 4.16 13.79
CA MET A 272 -21.01 2.72 13.86
C MET A 272 -22.22 1.80 13.73
N ALA A 273 -23.44 2.31 13.95
CA ALA A 273 -24.68 1.58 13.70
C ALA A 273 -24.79 1.03 12.27
N ILE A 274 -24.17 1.69 11.28
CA ILE A 274 -24.19 1.27 9.87
C ILE A 274 -23.10 0.22 9.57
N LYS A 275 -22.07 0.14 10.42
CA LYS A 275 -20.90 -0.72 10.22
C LYS A 275 -21.02 -2.11 10.85
N ASN A 276 -22.04 -2.35 11.69
CA ASN A 276 -22.28 -3.63 12.37
C ASN A 276 -21.05 -4.18 13.13
N ARG A 277 -20.24 -3.29 13.72
CA ARG A 277 -19.09 -3.62 14.54
C ARG A 277 -18.74 -2.47 15.49
N PRO A 278 -18.00 -2.73 16.58
CA PRO A 278 -17.45 -1.65 17.40
C PRO A 278 -16.33 -0.89 16.67
N ARG A 279 -16.00 0.29 17.22
CA ARG A 279 -14.76 1.00 16.89
C ARG A 279 -13.56 0.20 17.41
N ILE A 280 -12.49 0.18 16.63
CA ILE A 280 -11.26 -0.54 16.98
C ILE A 280 -10.23 0.50 17.38
N ASP A 281 -9.66 0.37 18.59
CA ASP A 281 -8.62 1.30 19.04
C ASP A 281 -7.33 1.08 18.23
N VAL A 282 -6.74 2.15 17.70
CA VAL A 282 -5.57 2.04 16.82
C VAL A 282 -4.40 2.79 17.43
N THR A 283 -3.29 2.10 17.62
CA THR A 283 -2.02 2.71 18.02
C THR A 283 -1.05 2.70 16.85
N LEU A 284 -0.60 3.88 16.43
CA LEU A 284 0.37 4.05 15.35
C LEU A 284 1.79 4.09 15.92
N ARG A 285 2.66 3.22 15.41
CA ARG A 285 4.12 3.38 15.50
C ARG A 285 4.61 4.03 14.22
N VAL A 286 4.92 5.32 14.27
CA VAL A 286 5.45 6.07 13.13
C VAL A 286 6.98 6.00 13.08
N SER A 287 7.51 5.90 11.86
CA SER A 287 8.95 6.08 11.61
C SER A 287 9.38 7.55 11.78
N GLY A 288 10.66 7.81 12.06
CA GLY A 288 11.20 9.18 12.14
C GLY A 288 11.01 9.95 10.83
N PHE A 289 11.15 9.29 9.68
CA PHE A 289 10.87 9.91 8.38
C PHE A 289 9.39 10.25 8.18
N PHE A 290 8.47 9.43 8.71
CA PHE A 290 7.04 9.75 8.67
C PHE A 290 6.73 11.00 9.49
N ARG A 291 7.31 11.13 10.68
CA ARG A 291 7.21 12.37 11.50
C ARG A 291 7.67 13.59 10.72
N ASP A 292 8.80 13.51 10.05
CA ASP A 292 9.39 14.65 9.35
C ASP A 292 8.60 15.04 8.09
N ALA A 293 8.09 14.04 7.35
CA ALA A 293 7.42 14.27 6.07
C ALA A 293 5.90 14.50 6.19
N PHE A 294 5.24 13.97 7.21
CA PHE A 294 3.77 13.96 7.33
C PHE A 294 3.24 14.47 8.70
N PRO A 295 3.73 15.62 9.21
CA PRO A 295 3.24 16.15 10.50
C PRO A 295 1.74 16.42 10.49
N ASN A 296 1.20 16.94 9.37
CA ASN A 296 -0.22 17.21 9.20
C ASN A 296 -1.10 15.94 9.30
N VAL A 297 -0.57 14.79 8.89
CA VAL A 297 -1.30 13.52 8.96
C VAL A 297 -1.33 12.99 10.40
N ILE A 298 -0.25 13.21 11.16
CA ILE A 298 -0.19 12.90 12.59
C ILE A 298 -1.24 13.72 13.35
N ASP A 299 -1.26 15.03 13.11
CA ASP A 299 -2.22 15.95 13.74
C ASP A 299 -3.65 15.56 13.42
N MET A 300 -3.93 15.23 12.16
CA MET A 300 -5.26 14.80 11.72
C MET A 300 -5.68 13.48 12.38
N PHE A 301 -4.77 12.52 12.53
CA PHE A 301 -5.07 11.25 13.19
C PHE A 301 -5.34 11.44 14.69
N ASP A 302 -4.54 12.28 15.36
CA ASP A 302 -4.76 12.65 16.76
C ASP A 302 -6.12 13.36 16.96
N THR A 303 -6.47 14.29 16.07
CA THR A 303 -7.80 14.93 16.06
C THR A 303 -8.93 13.91 15.90
N ALA A 304 -8.77 12.93 15.01
CA ALA A 304 -9.76 11.88 14.82
C ALA A 304 -9.94 11.00 16.07
N VAL A 305 -8.85 10.61 16.73
CA VAL A 305 -8.89 9.84 17.99
C VAL A 305 -9.60 10.63 19.08
N ARG A 306 -9.27 11.92 19.24
CA ARG A 306 -9.92 12.80 20.23
C ARG A 306 -11.41 12.98 19.94
N ALA A 307 -11.78 13.19 18.68
CA ALA A 307 -13.17 13.32 18.27
C ALA A 307 -13.97 12.04 18.58
N VAL A 308 -13.40 10.87 18.29
CA VAL A 308 -14.02 9.57 18.60
C VAL A 308 -14.14 9.33 20.10
N ALA A 309 -13.11 9.67 20.89
CA ALA A 309 -13.14 9.51 22.34
C ALA A 309 -14.13 10.47 23.03
N ALA A 310 -14.46 11.60 22.41
CA ALA A 310 -15.38 12.61 22.93
C ALA A 310 -16.86 12.34 22.62
N ILE A 311 -17.19 11.33 21.82
CA ILE A 311 -18.58 10.94 21.51
C ILE A 311 -19.31 10.60 22.82
N SER A 312 -20.52 11.12 22.99
CA SER A 312 -21.30 10.89 24.20
C SER A 312 -21.77 9.43 24.30
N GLU A 313 -22.03 8.96 25.51
CA GLU A 313 -22.56 7.61 25.76
C GLU A 313 -23.98 7.44 25.23
N ASP A 314 -24.74 8.54 25.17
CA ASP A 314 -26.09 8.59 24.60
C ASP A 314 -26.05 8.39 23.07
N ASP A 315 -25.01 8.87 22.40
CA ASP A 315 -24.84 8.72 20.94
C ASP A 315 -24.26 7.35 20.56
N GLU A 316 -23.26 6.86 21.32
CA GLU A 316 -22.65 5.55 21.11
C GLU A 316 -22.42 4.88 22.47
N PRO A 317 -23.02 3.71 22.75
CA PRO A 317 -22.75 2.97 23.98
C PRO A 317 -21.30 2.45 24.07
N ASP A 318 -20.86 2.11 25.28
CA ASP A 318 -19.47 1.71 25.58
C ASP A 318 -19.00 0.42 24.86
N ASP A 319 -19.91 -0.49 24.54
CA ASP A 319 -19.62 -1.70 23.76
C ASP A 319 -19.38 -1.40 22.27
N VAL A 320 -19.96 -0.31 21.75
CA VAL A 320 -19.74 0.21 20.39
C VAL A 320 -18.48 1.08 20.33
N ASN A 321 -18.19 1.86 21.38
CA ASN A 321 -17.03 2.74 21.46
C ASN A 321 -16.11 2.41 22.65
N PRO A 322 -15.35 1.30 22.57
CA PRO A 322 -14.43 0.89 23.64
C PRO A 322 -13.25 1.85 23.81
N ILE A 323 -12.98 2.71 22.83
CA ILE A 323 -11.90 3.72 22.86
C ILE A 323 -12.20 4.74 23.97
N ARG A 324 -13.43 5.24 24.05
CA ARG A 324 -13.85 6.17 25.10
C ARG A 324 -13.67 5.59 26.50
N THR A 325 -14.15 4.35 26.71
CA THR A 325 -14.01 3.66 28.01
C THR A 325 -12.54 3.53 28.41
N ARG A 326 -11.67 3.20 27.45
CA ARG A 326 -10.22 3.11 27.68
C ARG A 326 -9.61 4.46 28.04
N VAL A 327 -9.94 5.53 27.32
CA VAL A 327 -9.44 6.88 27.59
C VAL A 327 -9.86 7.35 28.97
N ARG A 328 -11.14 7.20 29.35
CA ARG A 328 -11.65 7.56 30.68
C ARG A 328 -10.91 6.81 31.79
N ARG A 329 -10.69 5.50 31.61
CA ARG A 329 -9.96 4.67 32.58
C ARG A 329 -8.49 5.10 32.72
N GLU A 330 -7.80 5.35 31.61
CA GLU A 330 -6.39 5.76 31.61
C GLU A 330 -6.21 7.16 32.22
N ALA A 331 -7.12 8.10 31.94
CA ALA A 331 -7.13 9.43 32.54
C ALA A 331 -7.34 9.36 34.06
N ALA A 332 -8.35 8.63 34.53
CA ALA A 332 -8.62 8.46 35.96
C ALA A 332 -7.45 7.82 36.72
N ALA A 333 -6.76 6.86 36.09
CA ALA A 333 -5.56 6.24 36.67
C ALA A 333 -4.39 7.24 36.76
N ALA A 334 -4.18 8.09 35.75
CA ALA A 334 -3.15 9.12 35.77
C ALA A 334 -3.45 10.22 36.78
N GLU A 335 -4.71 10.65 36.92
CA GLU A 335 -5.15 11.58 37.96
C GLU A 335 -4.90 11.02 39.37
N SER A 336 -5.23 9.73 39.58
CA SER A 336 -4.95 9.03 40.84
C SER A 336 -3.45 8.95 41.15
N ALA A 337 -2.60 8.99 40.11
CA ALA A 337 -1.14 9.04 40.23
C ALA A 337 -0.59 10.48 40.36
N GLY A 338 -1.45 11.48 40.49
CA GLY A 338 -1.08 12.88 40.72
C GLY A 338 -0.82 13.71 39.47
N VAL A 339 -1.21 13.23 38.28
CA VAL A 339 -1.18 14.02 37.04
C VAL A 339 -2.39 14.96 37.03
N ALA A 340 -2.22 16.21 36.59
CA ALA A 340 -3.35 17.15 36.46
C ALA A 340 -4.40 16.60 35.48
N ALA A 341 -5.69 16.81 35.75
CA ALA A 341 -6.79 16.24 34.96
C ALA A 341 -6.68 16.52 33.45
N GLU A 342 -6.27 17.74 33.07
CA GLU A 342 -6.07 18.11 31.66
C GLU A 342 -4.93 17.32 31.01
N ASP A 343 -3.79 17.20 31.70
CA ASP A 343 -2.64 16.41 31.24
C ASP A 343 -2.96 14.91 31.20
N ALA A 344 -3.72 14.41 32.18
CA ALA A 344 -4.14 13.02 32.27
C ALA A 344 -5.08 12.66 31.11
N GLN A 345 -6.06 13.50 30.84
CA GLN A 345 -6.96 13.35 29.69
C GLN A 345 -6.17 13.42 28.38
N ARG A 346 -5.21 14.33 28.26
CA ARG A 346 -4.39 14.43 27.06
C ARG A 346 -3.53 13.19 26.86
N GLN A 347 -2.83 12.73 27.89
CA GLN A 347 -1.99 11.52 27.86
C GLN A 347 -2.80 10.27 27.47
N ALA A 348 -4.01 10.13 28.01
CA ALA A 348 -4.90 9.01 27.71
C ALA A 348 -5.33 8.92 26.24
N THR A 349 -5.35 10.06 25.52
CA THR A 349 -5.70 10.13 24.09
C THR A 349 -4.52 9.91 23.15
N TRP A 350 -3.29 9.78 23.65
CA TRP A 350 -2.14 9.54 22.78
C TRP A 350 -2.21 8.18 22.09
N ARG A 351 -2.18 8.21 20.76
CA ARG A 351 -2.19 7.01 19.91
C ARG A 351 -1.13 7.01 18.81
N VAL A 352 -0.36 8.09 18.67
CA VAL A 352 0.75 8.16 17.71
C VAL A 352 2.06 8.21 18.47
N PHE A 353 2.91 7.20 18.26
CA PHE A 353 4.20 7.06 18.91
C PHE A 353 5.31 6.89 17.89
N GLY A 354 6.47 7.52 18.13
CA GLY A 354 7.60 7.47 17.22
C GLY A 354 8.94 7.59 17.95
N PRO A 355 10.06 7.63 17.22
CA PRO A 355 11.35 7.91 17.83
C PRO A 355 11.40 9.32 18.42
N ARG A 356 12.34 9.58 19.33
CA ARG A 356 12.58 10.94 19.86
C ARG A 356 12.82 11.95 18.72
N PRO A 357 12.54 13.25 18.90
CA PRO A 357 12.89 14.27 17.91
C PRO A 357 14.35 14.17 17.45
N GLY A 358 14.58 14.22 16.13
CA GLY A 358 15.90 14.00 15.51
C GLY A 358 16.39 12.54 15.51
N GLY A 359 15.68 11.61 16.17
CA GLY A 359 15.95 10.18 16.15
C GLY A 359 15.25 9.45 14.99
N TYR A 360 15.84 8.32 14.58
CA TYR A 360 15.35 7.44 13.51
C TYR A 360 15.53 5.96 13.91
N GLY A 361 14.79 5.07 13.23
CA GLY A 361 14.85 3.63 13.46
C GLY A 361 14.03 3.15 14.66
N ALA A 362 14.04 1.82 14.85
CA ALA A 362 13.29 1.15 15.92
C ALA A 362 14.14 0.83 17.16
N GLY A 363 15.44 1.15 17.14
CA GLY A 363 16.37 0.84 18.23
C GLY A 363 16.81 -0.63 18.33
N LEU A 364 16.37 -1.50 17.42
CA LEU A 364 16.66 -2.93 17.45
C LEU A 364 17.82 -3.36 16.55
N GLN A 365 18.08 -2.62 15.46
CA GLN A 365 19.03 -3.05 14.43
C GLN A 365 20.46 -3.22 14.98
N GLU A 366 20.93 -2.27 15.80
CA GLU A 366 22.25 -2.37 16.44
C GLU A 366 22.30 -3.51 17.48
N LEU A 367 21.23 -3.71 18.24
CA LEU A 367 21.14 -4.78 19.24
C LEU A 367 21.21 -6.15 18.56
N MET A 368 20.48 -6.32 17.46
CA MET A 368 20.47 -7.54 16.64
C MET A 368 21.84 -7.78 15.99
N ALA A 369 22.44 -6.75 15.40
CA ALA A 369 23.74 -6.87 14.73
C ALA A 369 24.89 -7.15 15.72
N SER A 370 24.83 -6.58 16.93
CA SER A 370 25.87 -6.78 17.95
C SER A 370 25.69 -8.04 18.78
N GLY A 371 24.51 -8.69 18.75
CA GLY A 371 24.18 -9.84 19.60
C GLY A 371 24.12 -9.52 21.09
N ARG A 372 24.11 -8.23 21.49
CA ARG A 372 24.13 -7.78 22.89
C ARG A 372 22.73 -7.77 23.51
N TRP A 373 22.09 -8.94 23.56
CA TRP A 373 20.79 -9.14 24.20
C TRP A 373 20.69 -10.56 24.74
N ASN A 374 20.02 -10.74 25.87
CA ASN A 374 19.91 -12.05 26.52
C ASN A 374 18.51 -12.64 26.38
N ASP A 375 17.47 -11.79 26.42
CA ASP A 375 16.09 -12.24 26.37
C ASP A 375 15.17 -11.31 25.56
N ARG A 376 13.89 -11.68 25.51
CA ARG A 376 12.85 -10.89 24.81
C ARG A 376 12.56 -9.56 25.51
N ALA A 377 12.82 -9.46 26.81
CA ALA A 377 12.59 -8.23 27.56
C ALA A 377 13.60 -7.14 27.17
N ASP A 378 14.86 -7.50 26.93
CA ASP A 378 15.89 -6.58 26.42
C ASP A 378 15.47 -5.92 25.10
N LEU A 379 14.95 -6.73 24.17
CA LEU A 379 14.41 -6.28 22.89
C LEU A 379 13.20 -5.36 23.08
N ALA A 380 12.26 -5.73 23.95
CA ALA A 380 11.09 -4.91 24.25
C ALA A 380 11.48 -3.55 24.85
N GLN A 381 12.42 -3.53 25.79
CA GLN A 381 12.91 -2.29 26.40
C GLN A 381 13.67 -1.43 25.39
N ALA A 382 14.46 -2.01 24.47
CA ALA A 382 15.11 -1.27 23.40
C ALA A 382 14.08 -0.61 22.47
N TYR A 383 13.05 -1.36 22.05
CA TYR A 383 11.98 -0.85 21.19
C TYR A 383 11.18 0.29 21.84
N LEU A 384 10.86 0.14 23.13
CA LEU A 384 10.13 1.15 23.90
C LEU A 384 11.00 2.39 24.16
N ARG A 385 12.27 2.23 24.56
CA ARG A 385 13.20 3.36 24.74
C ARG A 385 13.40 4.16 23.46
N ALA A 386 13.44 3.47 22.32
CA ALA A 386 13.59 4.12 21.02
C ALA A 386 12.30 4.69 20.44
N GLY A 387 11.14 4.51 21.08
CA GLY A 387 9.84 4.74 20.44
C GLY A 387 8.69 5.22 21.29
N ALA A 388 8.86 5.37 22.61
CA ALA A 388 7.83 5.82 23.53
C ALA A 388 7.78 7.37 23.59
N PHE A 389 7.73 8.01 22.42
CA PHE A 389 7.56 9.46 22.30
C PHE A 389 6.24 9.74 21.59
N ALA A 390 5.33 10.44 22.26
CA ALA A 390 4.01 10.76 21.75
C ALA A 390 4.07 11.93 20.76
N TYR A 391 3.26 11.82 19.70
CA TYR A 391 3.07 12.84 18.68
C TYR A 391 1.57 13.17 18.50
N GLY A 392 1.25 14.42 18.20
CA GLY A 392 -0.10 14.95 17.97
C GLY A 392 -0.09 16.49 17.95
N GLN A 393 -1.26 17.13 17.92
CA GLN A 393 -1.34 18.60 17.75
C GLN A 393 -0.52 19.39 18.79
N ASP A 394 -0.55 18.92 20.04
CA ASP A 394 0.10 19.57 21.18
C ASP A 394 1.32 18.78 21.70
N ALA A 395 1.72 17.70 21.00
CA ALA A 395 2.79 16.81 21.41
C ALA A 395 3.74 16.57 20.25
N HIS A 396 4.99 17.03 20.37
CA HIS A 396 6.01 16.87 19.33
C HIS A 396 7.19 16.05 19.85
N GLY A 397 6.91 14.79 20.20
CA GLY A 397 7.90 13.87 20.74
C GLY A 397 8.05 13.99 22.26
N MET A 398 6.94 14.18 22.98
CA MET A 398 6.92 14.15 24.44
C MET A 398 7.20 12.73 24.91
N ALA A 399 8.07 12.56 25.91
CA ALA A 399 8.33 11.25 26.49
C ALA A 399 7.04 10.72 27.16
N ALA A 400 6.50 9.64 26.61
CA ALA A 400 5.29 8.98 27.11
C ALA A 400 5.60 7.84 28.08
N ARG A 401 6.87 7.67 28.42
CA ARG A 401 7.37 6.72 29.41
C ARG A 401 8.53 7.39 30.15
N LYS A 402 8.49 7.33 31.49
CA LYS A 402 9.58 7.75 32.36
C LYS A 402 10.64 6.67 32.44
#